data_AF-K7EXK4-F1
#
_entry.id   AF-K7EXK4-F1
#
_cell.length_a   1.000
_cell.length_b   1.000
_cell.length_c   1.000
_cell.angle_alpha   90.00
_cell.angle_beta   90.00
_cell.angle_gamma   90.00
#
_symmetry.space_group_name_H-M   'P 1'
#
loop_
_entity.id
_entity.type
_entity.pdbx_description
1 polymer ?
#
loop_
_entity_poly.entity_id
_entity_poly.type
_entity_poly.pdbx_seq_one_letter_code
_entity_poly.pdbx_strand_id
1 'polypeptide(L)' 'MAGARLLPPALTLKQFLRRQQVLQLYRRILQAIRRVPTEADRHYLKEWAREEFKKNKDAIDE' A
#
# COMPACT_ATOMS: atom_id res chain seq x y z
N MET A 1 34.44 -7.24 -0.53
CA MET A 1 33.79 -6.83 -1.79
C MET A 1 32.42 -6.27 -1.47
N ALA A 2 32.24 -4.94 -1.54
CA ALA A 2 30.94 -4.31 -1.32
C ALA A 2 30.06 -4.56 -2.54
N GLY A 3 29.02 -5.39 -2.40
CA GLY A 3 28.05 -5.62 -3.45
C GLY A 3 27.30 -4.34 -3.76
N ALA A 4 27.42 -3.84 -4.98
CA ALA A 4 26.65 -2.70 -5.47
C ALA A 4 25.15 -3.02 -5.32
N ARG A 5 24.45 -2.30 -4.43
CA ARG A 5 22.98 -2.36 -4.37
C ARG A 5 22.45 -1.69 -5.63
N LEU A 6 22.11 -2.50 -6.63
CA LEU A 6 21.42 -2.03 -7.82
C LEU A 6 20.14 -1.32 -7.39
N LEU A 7 20.02 -0.03 -7.75
CA LEU A 7 18.79 0.71 -7.55
C LEU A 7 17.68 0.04 -8.36
N PRO A 8 16.47 -0.12 -7.79
CA PRO A 8 15.37 -0.70 -8.54
C PRO A 8 15.11 0.16 -9.79
N PRO A 9 14.76 -0.47 -10.92
CA PRO A 9 14.51 0.24 -12.17
C PRO A 9 13.44 1.31 -11.97
N ALA A 10 13.62 2.47 -12.60
CA ALA A 10 12.66 3.55 -12.54
C ALA A 10 11.29 3.08 -13.04
N LEU A 11 10.22 3.39 -12.29
CA LEU A 11 8.86 3.05 -12.67
C LEU A 11 8.50 3.74 -13.99
N THR A 12 7.79 3.05 -14.87
CA THR A 12 7.18 3.69 -16.04
C THR A 12 6.10 4.69 -15.59
N LEU A 13 5.76 5.67 -16.44
CA LEU A 13 4.73 6.66 -16.11
C LEU A 13 3.39 6.01 -15.71
N LYS A 14 3.00 4.93 -16.39
CA LYS A 14 1.79 4.17 -16.07
C LYS A 14 1.88 3.53 -14.68
N GLN A 15 3.00 2.89 -14.36
CA GLN A 15 3.25 2.28 -13.06
C GLN A 15 3.28 3.34 -11.94
N PHE A 16 3.85 4.51 -12.21
CA PHE A 16 3.88 5.63 -11.27
C PHE A 16 2.47 6.14 -10.95
N LEU A 17 1.65 6.40 -11.98
CA LEU A 17 0.27 6.86 -11.80
C LEU A 17 -0.59 5.82 -11.07
N ARG A 18 -0.46 4.53 -11.42
CA ARG A 18 -1.14 3.43 -10.71
C ARG A 18 -0.71 3.39 -9.24
N ARG A 19 0.59 3.48 -8.95
CA ARG A 19 1.10 3.54 -7.57
C ARG A 19 0.53 4.73 -6.81
N GLN A 20 0.41 5.90 -7.44
CA GLN A 20 -0.18 7.08 -6.82
C GLN A 20 -1.65 6.84 -6.45
N GLN A 21 -2.45 6.24 -7.34
CA GLN A 21 -3.85 5.92 -7.08
C GLN A 21 -4.00 4.93 -5.91
N VAL A 22 -3.20 3.86 -5.90
CA VAL A 22 -3.19 2.86 -4.82
C VAL A 22 -2.82 3.50 -3.48
N LEU A 23 -1.80 4.37 -3.45
CA LEU A 23 -1.41 5.08 -2.22
C LEU A 23 -2.49 6.05 -1.74
N GLN A 24 -3.17 6.74 -2.66
CA GLN A 24 -4.31 7.60 -2.31
C GLN A 24 -5.46 6.80 -1.70
N LEU A 25 -5.79 5.64 -2.29
CA LEU A 25 -6.80 4.73 -1.75
C LEU A 25 -6.43 4.26 -0.34
N TYR A 26 -5.19 3.80 -0.16
CA TYR A 26 -4.69 3.34 1.14
C TYR A 26 -4.82 4.42 2.22
N ARG A 27 -4.44 5.67 1.91
CA ARG A 27 -4.58 6.79 2.86
C ARG A 27 -6.05 7.08 3.20
N ARG A 28 -6.96 7.02 2.22
CA ARG A 28 -8.40 7.22 2.45
C ARG A 28 -8.96 6.13 3.39
N ILE A 29 -8.57 4.88 3.19
CA ILE A 29 -8.96 3.76 4.06
C ILE A 29 -8.45 4.01 5.49
N LEU A 30 -7.17 4.34 5.66
CA LEU A 30 -6.62 4.63 6.98
C LEU A 30 -7.30 5.81 7.68
N GLN A 31 -7.69 6.84 6.92
CA GLN A 31 -8.46 7.97 7.45
C GLN A 31 -9.87 7.55 7.88
N ALA A 32 -10.54 6.70 7.11
CA ALA A 32 -11.85 6.16 7.47
C ALA A 32 -11.78 5.32 8.75
N ILE A 33 -10.75 4.47 8.89
CA ILE A 33 -10.55 3.65 10.08
C ILE A 33 -10.38 4.51 11.34
N ARG A 34 -9.74 5.68 11.25
CA ARG A 34 -9.61 6.60 12.41
C ARG A 34 -10.95 7.10 12.95
N ARG A 35 -12.03 7.06 12.17
CA ARG A 35 -13.38 7.46 12.59
C ARG A 35 -14.13 6.36 13.32
N VAL A 36 -13.60 5.14 13.38
CA VAL A 36 -14.22 4.02 14.09
C VAL A 36 -14.09 4.25 15.60
N PRO A 37 -15.20 4.19 16.37
CA PRO A 37 -15.20 4.52 17.79
C PRO A 37 -14.41 3.50 18.63
N THR A 38 -14.50 2.22 18.29
CA THR A 38 -13.86 1.13 19.02
C THR A 38 -12.37 1.02 18.69
N GLU A 39 -11.52 0.94 19.71
CA GLU A 39 -10.06 0.79 19.50
C GLU A 39 -9.68 -0.58 18.95
N ALA A 40 -10.32 -1.65 19.43
CA ALA A 40 -10.10 -3.01 18.94
C ALA A 40 -10.39 -3.11 17.43
N ASP A 41 -11.53 -2.55 16.98
CA ASP A 41 -11.89 -2.54 15.56
C ASP A 41 -10.93 -1.69 14.74
N ARG A 42 -10.45 -0.54 15.27
CA ARG A 42 -9.42 0.26 14.61
C ARG A 42 -8.14 -0.53 14.39
N HIS A 43 -7.69 -1.29 15.38
CA HIS A 43 -6.49 -2.11 15.28
C HIS A 43 -6.69 -3.23 14.26
N TYR A 44 -7.79 -3.98 14.38
CA TYR A 44 -8.14 -5.05 13.45
C TYR A 44 -8.20 -4.56 11.99
N LEU A 45 -8.90 -3.46 11.72
CA LEU A 45 -9.06 -2.94 10.36
C LEU A 45 -7.74 -2.41 9.78
N LYS A 46 -6.85 -1.86 10.61
CA LYS A 46 -5.51 -1.44 10.15
C LYS A 46 -4.67 -2.63 9.72
N GLU A 47 -4.64 -3.69 10.53
CA GLU A 47 -3.90 -4.92 10.22
C GLU A 47 -4.49 -5.61 9.00
N TRP A 48 -5.81 -5.73 8.92
CA TRP A 48 -6.50 -6.23 7.73
C TRP A 48 -6.14 -5.44 6.48
N ALA A 49 -6.25 -4.11 6.51
CA ALA A 49 -5.91 -3.27 5.36
C ALA A 49 -4.44 -3.41 4.96
N ARG A 50 -3.54 -3.58 5.92
CA ARG A 50 -2.11 -3.79 5.63
C ARG A 50 -1.88 -5.12 4.90
N GLU A 51 -2.49 -6.20 5.37
CA GLU A 51 -2.34 -7.52 4.76
C GLU A 51 -2.97 -7.58 3.36
N GLU A 52 -4.13 -6.96 3.15
CA GLU A 52 -4.78 -6.91 1.84
C GLU A 52 -3.92 -6.18 0.79
N PHE A 53 -3.32 -5.04 1.14
CA PHE A 53 -2.43 -4.32 0.21
C PHE A 53 -1.10 -5.05 0.00
N LYS A 54 -0.65 -5.84 0.98
CA LYS A 54 0.56 -6.67 0.85
C LYS A 54 0.33 -7.86 -0.08
N LYS A 55 -0.82 -8.54 0.01
CA LYS A 55 -1.22 -9.62 -0.91
C LYS A 55 -1.30 -9.14 -2.35
N ASN A 56 -1.81 -7.94 -2.57
CA ASN A 56 -1.97 -7.35 -3.90
C ASN A 56 -0.74 -6.56 -4.39
N LYS A 57 0.38 -6.60 -3.67
CA LYS A 57 1.59 -5.83 -4.02
C LYS A 57 2.16 -6.24 -5.38
N ASP A 58 2.10 -7.53 -5.68
CA ASP A 58 2.61 -8.12 -6.93
C ASP A 58 1.47 -8.41 -7.93
N ALA A 59 0.25 -7.94 -7.64
CA ALA A 59 -0.88 -8.04 -8.55
C ALA A 59 -0.63 -7.12 -9.75
N ILE A 60 -0.21 -7.72 -10.85
CA ILE A 60 -0.16 -7.10 -12.17
C ILE A 60 -1.49 -7.45 -12.81
N ASP A 61 -2.50 -6.57 -12.72
CA ASP A 61 -3.63 -6.69 -13.66
C ASP A 61 -3.09 -6.45 -15.08
N GLU A 62 -3.42 -7.38 -15.97
CA GLU A 62 -3.23 -7.35 -17.43
C GLU A 62 -3.69 -6.04 -18.08
#